data_AF-A0A1H6T4I7-F1
#
_entry.id   AF-A0A1H6T4I7-F1
#
_cell.length_a   1.000
_cell.length_b   1.000
_cell.length_c   1.000
_cell.angle_alpha   90.00
_cell.angle_beta   90.00
_cell.angle_gamma   90.00
#
_symmetry.space_group_name_H-M   'P 1'
#
loop_
_entity.id
_entity.type
_entity.pdbx_description
1 polymer ?
#
loop_
_entity_poly.entity_id
_entity_poly.type
_entity_poly.pdbx_seq_one_letter_code
_entity_poly.pdbx_strand_id
1 'polypeptide(L)'
;MNDFDEYQKLIRYQYGTYSFILLLVLTFVNYFLSFIFEIQWAETKELEFMLLAFISVLYFTAMSVYKGAYFRKKQRPIVNASLFTLVGLINIYISVSSSTPLIKNGQVTFNSITLVSGLFLITVPIAYLTRIIVEKRKEAE
;
A
#
# COMPACT_ATOMS: atom_id res chain seq x y z
N MET A 1 31.46 5.79 4.44
CA MET A 1 30.21 5.23 5.01
C MET A 1 29.14 6.34 5.09
N ASN A 2 28.73 6.93 3.94
CA ASN A 2 27.71 8.00 3.87
C ASN A 2 26.76 7.90 2.64
N ASP A 3 27.20 7.32 1.51
CA ASP A 3 26.45 7.44 0.23
C ASP A 3 25.08 6.76 0.17
N PHE A 4 24.81 5.76 1.03
CA PHE A 4 23.55 5.01 0.98
C PHE A 4 22.37 5.69 1.68
N ASP A 5 22.61 6.60 2.63
CA ASP A 5 21.50 7.32 3.29
C ASP A 5 20.92 8.40 2.35
N GLU A 6 21.78 9.04 1.56
CA GLU A 6 21.37 10.04 0.56
C GLU A 6 20.53 9.44 -0.55
N TYR A 7 20.91 8.28 -1.10
CA TYR A 7 20.10 7.59 -2.10
C TYR A 7 18.74 7.17 -1.53
N GLN A 8 18.69 6.56 -0.34
CA GLN A 8 17.40 6.17 0.26
C GLN A 8 16.51 7.39 0.55
N LYS A 9 17.10 8.50 0.99
CA LYS A 9 16.40 9.77 1.20
C LYS A 9 15.85 10.35 -0.10
N LEU A 10 16.65 10.36 -1.17
CA LEU A 10 16.25 10.83 -2.50
C LEU A 10 15.04 10.03 -3.02
N ILE A 11 15.13 8.69 -2.98
CA ILE A 11 14.06 7.80 -3.44
C ILE A 11 12.78 8.01 -2.63
N ARG A 12 12.87 8.09 -1.30
CA ARG A 12 11.70 8.36 -0.45
C ARG A 12 11.10 9.73 -0.72
N TYR A 13 11.91 10.74 -0.98
CA TYR A 13 11.41 12.06 -1.34
C TYR A 13 10.67 12.01 -2.68
N GLN A 14 11.30 11.46 -3.72
CA GLN A 14 10.72 11.36 -5.07
C GLN A 14 9.38 10.60 -5.07
N TYR A 15 9.36 9.38 -4.54
CA TYR A 15 8.14 8.58 -4.51
C TYR A 15 7.14 9.08 -3.47
N GLY A 16 7.60 9.76 -2.42
CA GLY A 16 6.75 10.48 -1.47
C GLY A 16 5.97 11.58 -2.18
N THR A 17 6.65 12.40 -2.98
CA THR A 17 6.00 13.43 -3.81
C THR A 17 5.00 12.82 -4.79
N TYR A 18 5.35 11.75 -5.49
CA TYR A 18 4.43 11.06 -6.40
C TYR A 18 3.21 10.49 -5.68
N SER A 19 3.39 9.87 -4.51
CA SER A 19 2.27 9.36 -3.71
C SER A 19 1.37 10.48 -3.17
N PHE A 20 1.95 11.63 -2.84
CA PHE A 20 1.19 12.78 -2.37
C PHE A 20 0.35 13.37 -3.51
N ILE A 21 0.93 13.53 -4.70
CA ILE A 21 0.21 13.97 -5.89
C ILE A 21 -0.91 12.96 -6.22
N LEU A 22 -0.63 11.66 -6.14
CA LEU A 22 -1.64 10.62 -6.36
C LEU A 22 -2.81 10.75 -5.37
N LEU A 23 -2.52 10.95 -4.07
CA LEU A 23 -3.55 11.16 -3.06
C LEU A 23 -4.40 12.39 -3.37
N LEU A 24 -3.76 13.51 -3.71
CA LEU A 24 -4.47 14.74 -4.07
C LEU A 24 -5.41 14.53 -5.25
N VAL A 25 -4.95 13.88 -6.32
CA VAL A 25 -5.76 13.59 -7.50
C VAL A 25 -6.94 12.69 -7.13
N LEU A 26 -6.69 11.61 -6.37
CA LEU A 26 -7.73 10.68 -5.95
C LEU A 26 -8.78 11.37 -5.06
N THR A 27 -8.35 12.16 -4.08
CA THR A 27 -9.26 12.92 -3.21
C THR A 27 -10.04 13.97 -3.99
N PHE A 28 -9.41 14.65 -4.95
CA PHE A 28 -10.08 15.61 -5.82
C PHE A 28 -11.16 14.92 -6.64
N VAL A 29 -10.85 13.81 -7.32
CA VAL A 29 -11.84 13.01 -8.06
C VAL A 29 -12.97 12.54 -7.15
N ASN A 30 -12.68 12.09 -5.93
CA ASN A 30 -13.71 11.70 -4.96
C ASN A 30 -14.61 12.87 -4.56
N TYR A 31 -14.02 14.06 -4.40
CA TYR A 31 -14.78 15.27 -4.15
C TYR A 31 -15.74 15.57 -5.31
N PHE A 32 -15.33 15.45 -6.57
CA PHE A 32 -16.23 15.61 -7.72
C PHE A 32 -17.37 14.58 -7.73
N LEU A 33 -17.06 13.32 -7.46
CA LEU A 33 -18.07 12.26 -7.34
C LEU A 33 -19.10 12.59 -6.26
N SER A 34 -18.64 13.07 -5.11
CA SER A 34 -19.51 13.40 -4.00
C SER A 34 -20.30 14.69 -4.19
N PHE A 35 -19.69 15.73 -4.79
CA PHE A 35 -20.26 17.07 -4.84
C PHE A 35 -21.10 17.32 -6.10
N ILE A 36 -20.65 16.84 -7.26
CA ILE A 36 -21.36 17.05 -8.53
C ILE A 36 -22.35 15.91 -8.80
N PHE A 37 -21.93 14.68 -8.56
CA PHE A 37 -22.72 13.50 -8.92
C PHE A 37 -23.52 12.93 -7.74
N GLU A 38 -23.34 13.49 -6.53
CA GLU A 38 -23.99 13.03 -5.30
C GLU A 38 -23.76 11.53 -5.01
N ILE A 39 -22.62 10.97 -5.49
CA ILE A 39 -22.28 9.56 -5.33
C ILE A 39 -21.54 9.37 -4.02
N GLN A 40 -22.02 8.41 -3.22
CA GLN A 40 -21.30 7.87 -2.07
C GLN A 40 -21.12 6.37 -2.25
N TRP A 41 -19.87 5.92 -2.43
CA TRP A 41 -19.54 4.55 -2.78
C TRP A 41 -19.05 3.71 -1.59
N ALA A 42 -18.73 4.35 -0.46
CA ALA A 42 -18.44 3.66 0.81
C ALA A 42 -19.45 4.04 1.90
N GLU A 43 -19.51 3.24 2.97
CA GLU A 43 -20.45 3.41 4.09
C GLU A 43 -20.36 4.81 4.72
N THR A 44 -19.17 5.43 4.75
CA THR A 44 -18.99 6.82 5.19
C THR A 44 -17.95 7.55 4.35
N LYS A 45 -17.94 8.89 4.42
CA LYS A 45 -16.97 9.74 3.70
C LYS A 45 -15.55 9.57 4.22
N GLU A 46 -15.39 9.30 5.51
CA GLU A 46 -14.10 8.97 6.11
C GLU A 46 -13.54 7.67 5.53
N LEU A 47 -14.41 6.67 5.33
CA LEU A 47 -14.01 5.39 4.74
C LEU A 47 -13.56 5.55 3.28
N GLU A 48 -14.25 6.37 2.48
CA GLU A 48 -13.81 6.71 1.12
C GLU A 48 -12.38 7.28 1.15
N PHE A 49 -12.14 8.28 2.01
CA PHE A 49 -10.80 8.88 2.15
C PHE A 49 -9.75 7.88 2.60
N MET A 50 -10.04 7.04 3.61
CA MET A 50 -9.10 6.03 4.11
C MET A 50 -8.69 5.05 3.01
N LEU A 51 -9.64 4.58 2.20
CA LEU A 51 -9.37 3.66 1.09
C LEU A 51 -8.54 4.32 -0.03
N LEU A 52 -8.75 5.60 -0.33
CA LEU A 52 -7.94 6.34 -1.30
C LEU A 52 -6.52 6.64 -0.78
N ALA A 53 -6.41 6.99 0.51
CA ALA A 53 -5.13 7.13 1.20
C ALA A 53 -4.34 5.81 1.14
N PHE A 54 -5.05 4.69 1.26
CA PHE A 54 -4.47 3.36 1.17
C PHE A 54 -3.74 3.10 -0.15
N ILE A 55 -4.37 3.46 -1.28
CA ILE A 55 -3.78 3.32 -2.62
C ILE A 55 -2.45 4.09 -2.69
N SER A 56 -2.44 5.30 -2.15
CA SER A 56 -1.26 6.18 -2.16
C SER A 56 -0.12 5.64 -1.30
N VAL A 57 -0.45 5.15 -0.09
CA VAL A 57 0.52 4.53 0.83
C VAL A 57 1.06 3.21 0.26
N LEU A 58 0.21 2.42 -0.39
CA LEU A 58 0.59 1.18 -1.06
C LEU A 58 1.58 1.46 -2.19
N TYR A 59 1.29 2.44 -3.06
CA TYR A 59 2.20 2.85 -4.12
C TYR A 59 3.57 3.29 -3.59
N PHE A 60 3.58 4.20 -2.60
CA PHE A 60 4.81 4.67 -1.96
C PHE A 60 5.64 3.52 -1.40
N THR A 61 4.97 2.60 -0.70
CA THR A 61 5.62 1.47 -0.03
C THR A 61 6.17 0.47 -1.03
N ALA A 62 5.38 0.09 -2.03
CA ALA A 62 5.81 -0.80 -3.10
C ALA A 62 7.05 -0.26 -3.81
N MET A 63 7.04 1.02 -4.21
CA MET A 63 8.18 1.64 -4.87
C MET A 63 9.39 1.78 -3.96
N SER A 64 9.20 2.15 -2.69
CA SER A 64 10.29 2.23 -1.71
C SER A 64 10.95 0.87 -1.49
N VAL A 65 10.17 -0.22 -1.43
CA VAL A 65 10.70 -1.58 -1.29
C VAL A 65 11.43 -1.99 -2.56
N TYR A 66 10.79 -1.81 -3.72
CA TYR A 66 11.33 -2.19 -5.03
C TYR A 66 12.65 -1.46 -5.36
N LYS A 67 12.78 -0.18 -4.97
CA LYS A 67 13.99 0.62 -5.15
C LYS A 67 15.01 0.48 -4.03
N GLY A 68 14.74 -0.34 -3.02
CA GLY A 68 15.65 -0.60 -1.91
C GLY A 68 15.80 0.52 -0.90
N ALA A 69 14.83 1.43 -0.84
CA ALA A 69 14.76 2.52 0.12
C ALA A 69 13.86 2.22 1.33
N TYR A 70 13.22 1.06 1.41
CA TYR A 70 12.34 0.71 2.53
C TYR A 70 13.11 0.19 3.76
N PHE A 71 13.83 -0.94 3.63
CA PHE A 71 14.53 -1.56 4.74
C PHE A 71 15.85 -0.83 5.08
N ARG A 72 16.12 -0.68 6.39
CA ARG A 72 17.41 -0.18 6.88
C ARG A 72 18.48 -1.28 6.80
N LYS A 73 19.77 -0.90 6.67
CA LYS A 73 20.91 -1.84 6.57
C LYS A 73 20.99 -2.89 7.69
N LYS A 74 20.53 -2.56 8.91
CA LYS A 74 20.57 -3.47 10.07
C LYS A 74 19.35 -4.39 10.18
N GLN A 75 18.32 -4.19 9.37
CA GLN A 75 17.12 -5.03 9.39
C GLN A 75 17.36 -6.30 8.59
N ARG A 76 16.69 -7.39 8.96
CA ARG A 76 16.67 -8.65 8.21
C ARG A 76 15.44 -8.64 7.30
N PRO A 77 15.56 -8.29 6.00
CA PRO A 77 14.39 -8.05 5.15
C PRO A 77 13.54 -9.31 4.97
N ILE A 78 14.17 -10.49 4.93
CA ILE A 78 13.49 -11.79 4.83
C ILE A 78 12.60 -12.07 6.05
N VAL A 79 13.09 -11.79 7.26
CA VAL A 79 12.31 -12.01 8.49
C VAL A 79 11.09 -11.09 8.52
N ASN A 80 11.28 -9.83 8.17
CA ASN A 80 10.19 -8.85 8.12
C ASN A 80 9.18 -9.20 7.01
N ALA A 81 9.66 -9.60 5.83
CA ALA A 81 8.83 -10.05 4.73
C ALA A 81 7.95 -11.25 5.14
N SER A 82 8.53 -12.26 5.79
CA SER A 82 7.77 -13.41 6.30
C SER A 82 6.72 -13.02 7.33
N LEU A 83 7.07 -12.13 8.27
CA LEU A 83 6.13 -11.63 9.28
C LEU A 83 4.97 -10.85 8.63
N PHE A 84 5.27 -9.97 7.66
CA PHE A 84 4.24 -9.24 6.94
C PHE A 84 3.35 -10.16 6.11
N THR A 85 3.90 -11.20 5.47
CA THR A 85 3.09 -12.22 4.79
C THR A 85 2.12 -12.89 5.76
N LEU A 86 2.61 -13.35 6.92
CA LEU A 86 1.79 -14.05 7.90
C LEU A 86 0.66 -13.15 8.43
N VAL A 87 0.99 -11.93 8.87
CA VAL A 87 -0.01 -10.99 9.39
C VAL A 87 -0.97 -10.54 8.29
N GLY A 88 -0.47 -10.35 7.07
CA GLY A 88 -1.27 -9.99 5.90
C GLY A 88 -2.32 -11.05 5.57
N LEU A 89 -1.92 -12.33 5.52
CA LEU A 89 -2.83 -13.45 5.28
C LEU A 89 -3.89 -13.57 6.39
N ILE A 90 -3.50 -13.37 7.65
CA ILE A 90 -4.46 -13.38 8.77
C ILE A 90 -5.49 -12.26 8.60
N ASN A 91 -5.08 -11.05 8.24
CA ASN A 91 -6.01 -9.93 8.03
C ASN A 91 -6.99 -10.20 6.88
N ILE A 92 -6.49 -10.74 5.75
CA ILE A 92 -7.34 -11.13 4.63
C ILE A 92 -8.35 -12.19 5.07
N TYR A 93 -7.89 -13.22 5.79
CA TYR A 93 -8.76 -14.26 6.31
C TYR A 93 -9.85 -13.68 7.22
N ILE A 94 -9.47 -12.87 8.21
CA ILE A 94 -10.41 -12.23 9.15
C ILE A 94 -11.46 -11.43 8.38
N SER A 95 -11.04 -10.67 7.37
CA SER A 95 -11.97 -9.85 6.59
C SER A 95 -12.97 -10.69 5.79
N VAL A 96 -12.51 -11.78 5.16
CA VAL A 96 -13.38 -12.68 4.39
C VAL A 96 -14.28 -13.53 5.30
N SER A 97 -13.82 -13.91 6.49
CA SER A 97 -14.59 -14.69 7.46
C SER A 97 -15.50 -13.84 8.35
N SER A 98 -15.43 -12.51 8.24
CA SER A 98 -16.21 -11.59 9.06
C SER A 98 -17.71 -11.73 8.79
N SER A 99 -18.53 -11.59 9.84
CA SER A 99 -19.98 -11.51 9.70
C SER A 99 -20.45 -10.24 8.99
N THR A 100 -19.61 -9.20 8.96
CA THR A 100 -19.87 -7.97 8.22
C THR A 100 -19.42 -8.14 6.77
N PRO A 101 -20.33 -8.11 5.78
CA PRO A 101 -19.95 -8.28 4.37
C PRO A 101 -19.11 -7.09 3.90
N LEU A 102 -18.22 -7.31 2.91
CA LEU A 102 -17.40 -6.25 2.31
C LEU A 102 -18.23 -5.20 1.56
N ILE A 103 -19.37 -5.62 1.02
CA ILE A 103 -20.30 -4.75 0.30
C ILE A 103 -21.68 -4.92 0.93
N LYS A 104 -22.32 -3.80 1.26
CA LYS A 104 -23.68 -3.76 1.79
C LYS A 104 -24.43 -2.63 1.11
N ASN A 105 -25.61 -2.91 0.57
CA ASN A 105 -26.46 -1.92 -0.13
C ASN A 105 -25.71 -1.16 -1.26
N GLY A 106 -24.84 -1.84 -2.00
CA GLY A 106 -24.05 -1.22 -3.08
C GLY A 106 -22.86 -0.37 -2.60
N GLN A 107 -22.61 -0.29 -1.29
CA GLN A 107 -21.50 0.47 -0.71
C GLN A 107 -20.44 -0.46 -0.10
N VAL A 108 -19.19 0.00 -0.17
CA VAL A 108 -18.05 -0.62 0.50
C VAL A 108 -18.15 -0.39 2.01
N THR A 109 -18.10 -1.45 2.81
CA THR A 109 -18.23 -1.37 4.28
C THR A 109 -16.88 -1.20 4.98
N PHE A 110 -16.93 -0.84 6.26
CA PHE A 110 -15.72 -0.74 7.10
C PHE A 110 -14.88 -2.03 7.19
N ASN A 111 -15.47 -3.20 6.97
CA ASN A 111 -14.70 -4.47 6.94
C ASN A 111 -13.60 -4.45 5.86
N SER A 112 -13.78 -3.63 4.82
CA SER A 112 -12.78 -3.44 3.77
C SER A 112 -11.46 -2.88 4.28
N ILE A 113 -11.44 -2.15 5.41
CA ILE A 113 -10.20 -1.68 6.04
C ILE A 113 -9.31 -2.86 6.45
N THR A 114 -9.90 -3.91 7.02
CA THR A 114 -9.16 -5.12 7.40
C THR A 114 -8.61 -5.84 6.17
N LEU A 115 -9.40 -5.93 5.09
CA LEU A 115 -8.96 -6.51 3.83
C LEU A 115 -7.78 -5.75 3.25
N VAL A 116 -7.92 -4.43 3.05
CA VAL A 116 -6.87 -3.63 2.44
C VAL A 116 -5.62 -3.66 3.29
N SER A 117 -5.73 -3.55 4.62
CA SER A 117 -4.61 -3.67 5.56
C SER A 117 -3.82 -4.96 5.34
N GLY A 118 -4.51 -6.09 5.13
CA GLY A 118 -3.88 -7.36 4.77
C GLY A 118 -3.14 -7.30 3.42
N LEU A 119 -3.76 -6.73 2.39
CA LEU A 119 -3.16 -6.56 1.06
C LEU A 119 -1.91 -5.67 1.08
N PHE A 120 -1.90 -4.60 1.88
CA PHE A 120 -0.71 -3.76 2.04
C PHE A 120 0.46 -4.50 2.66
N LEU A 121 0.18 -5.29 3.71
CA LEU A 121 1.23 -6.09 4.35
C LEU A 121 1.81 -7.10 3.36
N ILE A 122 1.00 -7.69 2.48
CA ILE A 122 1.46 -8.59 1.42
C ILE A 122 2.22 -7.86 0.30
N THR A 123 1.97 -6.56 0.10
CA THR A 123 2.68 -5.78 -0.94
C THR A 123 4.18 -5.69 -0.65
N VAL A 124 4.59 -5.57 0.61
CA VAL A 124 6.01 -5.52 1.00
C VAL A 124 6.81 -6.76 0.58
N PRO A 125 6.44 -8.00 0.97
CA PRO A 125 7.14 -9.21 0.55
C PRO A 125 7.09 -9.41 -0.97
N ILE A 126 5.97 -9.10 -1.64
CA ILE A 126 5.89 -9.17 -3.10
C ILE A 126 6.93 -8.25 -3.74
N ALA A 127 6.92 -6.95 -3.42
CA ALA A 127 7.84 -5.97 -3.99
C ALA A 127 9.31 -6.33 -3.69
N TYR A 128 9.59 -6.87 -2.50
CA TYR A 128 10.92 -7.33 -2.11
C TYR A 128 11.39 -8.51 -2.95
N LEU A 129 10.55 -9.53 -3.15
CA LEU A 129 10.88 -10.68 -3.99
C LEU A 129 11.05 -10.28 -5.45
N THR A 130 10.16 -9.43 -5.99
CA THR A 130 10.29 -8.90 -7.35
C THR A 130 11.62 -8.20 -7.54
N ARG A 131 12.05 -7.38 -6.56
CA ARG A 131 13.35 -6.72 -6.60
C ARG A 131 14.49 -7.73 -6.69
N ILE A 132 14.54 -8.72 -5.80
CA ILE A 132 15.60 -9.74 -5.80
C ILE A 132 15.66 -10.47 -7.13
N ILE A 133 14.50 -10.86 -7.68
CA ILE A 133 14.42 -11.59 -8.95
C ILE A 133 15.00 -10.73 -10.10
N VAL A 134 14.64 -9.44 -10.14
CA VAL A 134 15.13 -8.52 -11.17
C VAL A 134 16.62 -8.25 -11.02
N GLU A 135 17.12 -8.05 -9.80
CA GLU A 135 18.56 -7.87 -9.54
C GLU A 135 19.36 -9.10 -9.97
N LYS A 136 18.92 -10.31 -9.62
CA LYS A 136 19.55 -11.56 -10.06
C LYS A 136 19.58 -11.74 -11.58
N ARG A 137 18.53 -11.30 -12.29
CA ARG A 137 18.50 -11.38 -13.76
C ARG A 137 19.51 -10.43 -14.39
N LYS A 138 19.64 -9.21 -13.87
CA LYS A 138 20.61 -8.22 -14.37
C LYS A 138 22.07 -8.62 -14.12
N GLU A 139 22.33 -9.42 -13.09
CA GLU A 139 23.67 -9.96 -12.82
C GLU A 139 24.02 -11.16 -13.71
N ALA A 140 23.03 -11.80 -14.33
CA ALA A 140 23.21 -12.94 -15.23
C ALA A 140 23.31 -12.55 -16.71
N GLU A 141 22.98 -11.29 -17.04
CA GLU A 141 23.19 -10.65 -18.35
C GLU A 141 24.57 -9.99 -18.43
#